data_AF-A0A1S3KMB0-F1
#
_entry.id   AF-A0A1S3KMB0-F1
#
_cell.length_a   1.000
_cell.length_b   1.000
_cell.length_c   1.000
_cell.angle_alpha   90.00
_cell.angle_beta   90.00
_cell.angle_gamma   90.00
#
_symmetry.space_group_name_H-M   'P 1'
#
loop_
_entity.id
_entity.type
_entity.pdbx_description
1 polymer ?
#
loop_
_entity_poly.entity_id
_entity_poly.type
_entity_poly.pdbx_seq_one_letter_code
_entity_poly.pdbx_strand_id
1 'polypeptide(L)'
;MQYLDRAEKLKDYLKNKEKAGKKPVKEAQSNDKSDSDSEGENPERKKLQEQLMGAIVMEKPNVRWNDVAGLEGAKEALKEAVILPIKFPHLFTGKRTPWRGILLFGPPGTGKSYLAKAVATEANNSTFFSVSSSDLMSKWLGESEKLVKNLFDLARQHKPSIIFIDEVDSLCGSRNENESEAARRIKTEFLVQMQGVGNNNDGILTLGATNIPWVLDAAIRRRSVVKIGGQGQVGMGHRFEKRIYIPLPEEPARSQMFRLHLGNTPHSLSDADLRQLAKKTEGYSGADISVIVRDALMQPVRKVQSATHFKKVQGASRANSQLMVDDLLTPCSPGDPAAIEMTWMEVSSDKLLEPIVCMSDMLRSLSTTRPTVNTEDLFKVRKFTEDFGQEG
;
A
#
# COMPACT_ATOMS: atom_id res chain seq x y z
N MET A 1 4.46 27.91 -47.20
CA MET A 1 4.64 28.99 -46.21
C MET A 1 3.88 28.78 -44.90
N GLN A 2 2.70 28.14 -44.85
CA GLN A 2 1.93 28.00 -43.59
C GLN A 2 2.39 26.90 -42.60
N TYR A 3 3.15 25.90 -43.05
CA TYR A 3 3.63 24.82 -42.15
C TYR A 3 4.83 25.23 -41.28
N LEU A 4 5.69 26.11 -41.80
CA LEU A 4 6.86 26.62 -41.06
C LEU A 4 6.44 27.58 -39.94
N ASP A 5 5.48 28.47 -40.21
CA ASP A 5 4.92 29.40 -39.23
C ASP A 5 4.19 28.68 -38.07
N ARG A 6 3.57 27.52 -38.36
CA ARG A 6 2.92 26.68 -37.35
C ARG A 6 3.94 25.95 -36.46
N ALA A 7 5.08 25.55 -37.02
CA ALA A 7 6.16 24.91 -36.27
C ALA A 7 6.92 25.89 -35.35
N GLU A 8 7.10 27.15 -35.78
CA GLU A 8 7.67 28.20 -34.94
C GLU A 8 6.74 28.56 -33.77
N LYS A 9 5.44 28.73 -34.03
CA LYS A 9 4.45 28.98 -32.97
C LYS A 9 4.37 27.85 -31.95
N LEU A 10 4.53 26.60 -32.37
CA LEU A 10 4.59 25.43 -31.47
C LEU A 10 5.88 25.41 -30.63
N LYS A 11 7.01 25.81 -31.19
CA LYS A 11 8.28 25.96 -30.44
C LYS A 11 8.20 27.06 -29.38
N ASP A 12 7.59 28.19 -29.71
CA ASP A 12 7.40 29.29 -28.75
C ASP A 12 6.39 28.94 -27.65
N TYR A 13 5.35 28.17 -27.99
CA TYR A 13 4.39 27.69 -27.00
C TYR A 13 5.02 26.69 -26.00
N LEU A 14 5.92 25.83 -26.48
CA LEU A 14 6.65 24.89 -25.62
C LEU A 14 7.67 25.61 -24.72
N LYS A 15 8.42 26.60 -25.25
CA LYS A 15 9.33 27.45 -24.46
C LYS A 15 8.61 28.27 -23.40
N ASN A 16 7.41 28.78 -23.69
CA ASN A 16 6.63 29.53 -22.72
C ASN A 16 5.98 28.64 -21.66
N LYS A 17 5.67 27.37 -21.98
CA LYS A 17 5.15 26.40 -21.02
C LYS A 17 6.23 25.94 -20.03
N GLU A 18 7.49 25.85 -20.44
CA GLU A 18 8.63 25.59 -19.54
C GLU A 18 8.90 26.77 -18.60
N LYS A 19 8.68 28.01 -19.04
CA LYS A 19 8.80 29.22 -18.19
C LYS A 19 7.60 29.45 -17.25
N ALA A 20 6.45 28.83 -17.51
CA ALA A 20 5.22 28.97 -16.70
C ALA A 20 5.05 27.85 -15.65
N GLY A 21 6.10 27.07 -15.38
CA GLY A 21 6.14 26.12 -14.28
C GLY A 21 6.31 26.82 -12.93
N LYS A 22 5.27 26.74 -12.10
CA LYS A 22 5.29 26.78 -10.62
C LYS A 22 5.59 28.15 -9.96
N LYS A 23 4.52 28.91 -9.72
CA LYS A 23 4.46 29.83 -8.56
C LYS A 23 4.39 28.99 -7.27
N PRO A 24 5.23 29.25 -6.25
CA PRO A 24 5.08 28.62 -4.94
C PRO A 24 3.92 29.25 -4.17
N VAL A 25 3.12 28.41 -3.51
CA VAL A 25 2.12 28.84 -2.53
C VAL A 25 2.88 29.35 -1.30
N LYS A 26 2.74 30.64 -0.98
CA LYS A 26 3.18 31.23 0.29
C LYS A 26 2.15 30.90 1.37
N GLU A 27 2.52 30.05 2.33
CA GLU A 27 1.96 30.13 3.67
C GLU A 27 2.88 30.98 4.55
N ALA A 28 2.27 31.90 5.28
CA ALA A 28 2.94 32.84 6.14
C ALA A 28 3.42 32.16 7.43
N GLN A 29 4.68 32.35 7.79
CA GLN A 29 5.11 32.38 9.18
C GLN A 29 6.40 33.19 9.34
N SER A 30 6.46 33.82 10.50
CA SER A 30 7.30 34.92 10.97
C SER A 30 8.80 34.70 10.88
N ASN A 31 9.51 35.78 10.54
CA ASN A 31 10.93 35.97 10.78
C ASN A 31 11.29 35.61 12.22
N ASP A 32 12.27 34.72 12.39
CA ASP A 32 13.32 34.96 13.38
C ASP A 32 14.67 34.56 12.79
N LYS A 33 15.61 35.51 12.86
CA LYS A 33 16.97 35.39 12.34
C LYS A 33 17.85 34.74 13.40
N SER A 34 18.56 33.68 13.04
CA SER A 34 19.86 33.38 13.63
C SER A 34 20.79 32.83 12.54
N ASP A 35 21.75 33.68 12.15
CA ASP A 35 22.91 33.35 11.31
C ASP A 35 23.73 32.21 11.94
N SER A 36 24.09 31.21 11.13
CA SER A 36 25.32 30.44 11.28
C SER A 36 25.58 29.58 10.02
N ASP A 37 26.49 30.10 9.20
CA ASP A 37 27.49 29.40 8.38
C ASP A 37 27.09 28.37 7.29
N SER A 38 27.24 28.89 6.07
CA SER A 38 27.59 28.26 4.80
C SER A 38 28.38 26.94 4.86
N GLU A 39 27.76 25.85 4.41
CA GLU A 39 28.40 24.90 3.49
C GLU A 39 27.51 24.72 2.25
N GLY A 40 28.10 24.91 1.08
CA GLY A 40 27.39 24.88 -0.20
C GLY A 40 26.59 23.59 -0.40
N GLU A 41 25.29 23.71 -0.64
CA GLU A 41 24.45 22.60 -1.06
C GLU A 41 24.98 22.06 -2.40
N ASN A 42 25.73 20.96 -2.32
CA ASN A 42 26.31 20.28 -3.47
C ASN A 42 25.22 20.00 -4.52
N PRO A 43 25.35 20.51 -5.77
CA PRO A 43 24.33 20.32 -6.82
C PRO A 43 24.03 18.84 -7.09
N GLU A 44 24.99 17.94 -6.83
CA GLU A 44 24.76 16.49 -6.88
C GLU A 44 23.79 16.00 -5.80
N ARG A 45 23.84 16.56 -4.58
CA ARG A 45 22.89 16.22 -3.51
C ARG A 45 21.47 16.67 -3.85
N LYS A 46 21.31 17.85 -4.45
CA LYS A 46 19.99 18.33 -4.93
C LYS A 46 19.44 17.45 -6.05
N LYS A 47 20.27 17.09 -7.03
CA LYS A 47 19.86 16.20 -8.13
C LYS A 47 19.49 14.80 -7.61
N LEU A 48 20.26 14.26 -6.66
CA LEU A 48 19.93 13.01 -5.99
C LEU A 48 18.66 13.15 -5.14
N GLN A 49 18.45 14.25 -4.43
CA GLN A 49 17.19 14.55 -3.72
C GLN A 49 16.00 14.61 -4.67
N GLU A 50 16.13 15.20 -5.85
CA GLU A 50 15.08 15.22 -6.87
C GLU A 50 14.80 13.81 -7.43
N GLN A 51 15.84 13.00 -7.67
CA GLN A 51 15.69 11.58 -8.02
C GLN A 51 15.02 10.78 -6.89
N LEU A 52 15.35 11.09 -5.63
CA LEU A 52 14.75 10.50 -4.44
C LEU A 52 13.28 10.88 -4.29
N MET A 53 12.89 12.12 -4.60
CA MET A 53 11.48 12.52 -4.61
C MET A 53 10.67 11.79 -5.68
N GLY A 54 11.32 11.31 -6.75
CA GLY A 54 10.69 10.48 -7.78
C GLY A 54 10.56 9.00 -7.38
N ALA A 55 11.55 8.46 -6.68
CA ALA A 55 11.62 7.03 -6.31
C ALA A 55 10.99 6.72 -4.93
N ILE A 56 10.98 7.68 -4.01
CA ILE A 56 10.45 7.53 -2.66
C ILE A 56 9.13 8.27 -2.57
N VAL A 57 8.06 7.51 -2.33
CA VAL A 57 6.75 8.10 -2.06
C VAL A 57 6.72 8.49 -0.59
N MET A 58 6.87 9.79 -0.34
CA MET A 58 6.58 10.39 0.98
C MET A 58 5.10 10.68 1.06
N GLU A 59 4.39 9.95 1.92
CA GLU A 59 2.96 10.15 2.13
C GLU A 59 2.61 10.19 3.62
N LYS A 60 1.49 10.86 3.93
CA LYS A 60 0.77 10.66 5.19
C LYS A 60 -0.47 9.84 4.87
N PRO A 61 -0.41 8.50 4.99
CA PRO A 61 -1.56 7.68 4.70
C PRO A 61 -2.72 8.06 5.64
N ASN A 62 -3.94 7.79 5.17
CA ASN A 62 -5.18 7.96 5.95
C ASN A 62 -5.92 6.62 6.00
N VAL A 63 -5.21 5.57 6.40
CA VAL A 63 -5.75 4.22 6.57
C VAL A 63 -5.79 3.94 8.06
N ARG A 64 -6.94 3.59 8.62
CA ARG A 64 -7.09 3.32 10.06
C ARG A 64 -7.07 1.84 10.35
N TRP A 65 -6.91 1.47 11.62
CA TRP A 65 -7.03 0.07 12.05
C TRP A 65 -8.36 -0.59 11.69
N ASN A 66 -9.44 0.21 11.64
CA ASN A 66 -10.79 -0.26 11.31
C ASN A 66 -10.98 -0.58 9.82
N ASP A 67 -10.13 0.01 8.96
CA ASP A 67 -10.16 -0.26 7.52
C ASP A 67 -9.44 -1.57 7.17
N VAL A 68 -8.65 -2.10 8.11
CA VAL A 68 -7.98 -3.40 7.98
C VAL A 68 -8.84 -4.48 8.62
N ALA A 69 -9.43 -5.35 7.81
CA ALA A 69 -10.25 -6.46 8.32
C ALA A 69 -9.40 -7.61 8.90
N GLY A 70 -9.78 -8.11 10.08
CA GLY A 70 -9.10 -9.22 10.75
C GLY A 70 -7.66 -8.91 11.19
N LEU A 71 -6.80 -9.94 11.17
CA LEU A 71 -5.37 -9.83 11.52
C LEU A 71 -5.10 -9.31 12.95
N GLU A 72 -5.95 -9.65 13.93
CA GLU A 72 -5.88 -9.08 15.27
C GLU A 72 -4.53 -9.33 15.97
N GLY A 73 -3.96 -10.54 15.87
CA GLY A 73 -2.62 -10.81 16.41
C GLY A 73 -1.52 -9.97 15.74
N ALA A 74 -1.58 -9.78 14.42
CA ALA A 74 -0.63 -8.92 13.71
C ALA A 74 -0.80 -7.44 14.07
N LYS A 75 -2.03 -6.97 14.22
CA LYS A 75 -2.34 -5.60 14.69
C LYS A 75 -1.82 -5.39 16.10
N GLU A 76 -2.03 -6.35 17.00
CA GLU A 76 -1.56 -6.28 18.39
C GLU A 76 -0.04 -6.25 18.47
N ALA A 77 0.64 -7.14 17.74
CA ALA A 77 2.10 -7.14 17.65
C ALA A 77 2.66 -5.81 17.08
N LEU A 78 1.98 -5.18 16.12
CA LEU A 78 2.37 -3.87 15.58
C LEU A 78 2.05 -2.72 16.55
N LYS A 79 0.93 -2.78 17.27
CA LYS A 79 0.61 -1.82 18.33
C LYS A 79 1.65 -1.86 19.43
N GLU A 80 2.06 -3.05 19.87
CA GLU A 80 3.12 -3.24 20.85
C GLU A 80 4.47 -2.74 20.32
N ALA A 81 4.82 -3.08 19.08
CA ALA A 81 6.14 -2.74 18.54
C ALA A 81 6.30 -1.26 18.17
N VAL A 82 5.23 -0.59 17.74
CA VAL A 82 5.29 0.77 17.16
C VAL A 82 4.58 1.82 18.01
N ILE A 83 3.35 1.54 18.44
CA ILE A 83 2.54 2.54 19.14
C ILE A 83 2.93 2.64 20.61
N LEU A 84 3.20 1.50 21.27
CA LEU A 84 3.52 1.45 22.70
C LEU A 84 4.80 2.26 23.05
N PRO A 85 5.91 2.20 22.29
CA PRO A 85 7.09 3.01 22.55
C PRO A 85 6.84 4.51 22.40
N ILE A 86 6.01 4.90 21.43
CA ILE A 86 5.67 6.30 21.18
C ILE A 86 4.78 6.83 22.32
N LYS A 87 3.81 6.03 22.76
CA LYS A 87 2.84 6.43 23.78
C LYS A 87 3.43 6.42 25.20
N PHE A 88 4.28 5.46 25.51
CA PHE A 88 4.84 5.26 26.85
C PHE A 88 6.37 5.07 26.81
N PRO A 89 7.13 6.12 26.44
CA PRO A 89 8.59 6.02 26.31
C PRO A 89 9.29 5.60 27.63
N HIS A 90 8.70 5.90 28.78
CA HIS A 90 9.22 5.52 30.10
C HIS A 90 9.26 4.00 30.35
N LEU A 91 8.47 3.20 29.61
CA LEU A 91 8.53 1.74 29.69
C LEU A 91 9.76 1.18 28.96
N PHE A 92 10.28 1.94 27.99
CA PHE A 92 11.37 1.56 27.10
C PHE A 92 12.71 2.17 27.54
N THR A 93 13.08 1.89 28.79
CA THR A 93 14.36 2.33 29.38
C THR A 93 15.30 1.15 29.64
N GLY A 94 16.61 1.40 29.62
CA GLY A 94 17.63 0.39 29.87
C GLY A 94 17.70 -0.64 28.75
N LYS A 95 17.50 -1.93 29.06
CA LYS A 95 17.53 -3.02 28.07
C LYS A 95 16.23 -3.18 27.27
N ARG A 96 15.17 -2.48 27.64
CA ARG A 96 13.87 -2.52 26.95
C ARG A 96 13.90 -1.50 25.81
N THR A 97 14.50 -1.85 24.70
CA THR A 97 14.54 -0.99 23.51
C THR A 97 13.43 -1.35 22.55
N PRO A 98 12.79 -0.37 21.88
CA PRO A 98 11.82 -0.66 20.84
C PRO A 98 12.48 -1.39 19.68
N TRP A 99 11.70 -2.23 18.99
CA TRP A 99 12.15 -2.92 17.79
C TRP A 99 12.46 -1.92 16.68
N ARG A 100 13.61 -2.08 16.02
CA ARG A 100 14.03 -1.17 14.93
C ARG A 100 13.67 -1.71 13.54
N GLY A 101 13.48 -3.02 13.43
CA GLY A 101 13.13 -3.68 12.18
C GLY A 101 12.05 -4.73 12.37
N ILE A 102 10.95 -4.60 11.62
CA ILE A 102 9.85 -5.57 11.57
C ILE A 102 9.69 -6.08 10.15
N LEU A 103 9.63 -7.40 9.98
CA LEU A 103 9.37 -8.05 8.71
C LEU A 103 7.95 -8.62 8.67
N LEU A 104 7.13 -8.11 7.76
CA LEU A 104 5.82 -8.66 7.40
C LEU A 104 6.01 -9.69 6.30
N PHE A 105 5.53 -10.92 6.50
CA PHE A 105 5.62 -11.95 5.48
C PHE A 105 4.33 -12.77 5.38
N GLY A 106 4.06 -13.31 4.20
CA GLY A 106 2.87 -14.12 3.95
C GLY A 106 2.49 -14.09 2.49
N PRO A 107 1.43 -14.83 2.08
CA PRO A 107 1.02 -14.90 0.69
C PRO A 107 0.70 -13.52 0.09
N PRO A 108 0.77 -13.38 -1.25
CA PRO A 108 0.43 -12.12 -1.91
C PRO A 108 -1.04 -11.77 -1.69
N GLY A 109 -1.36 -10.46 -1.73
CA GLY A 109 -2.74 -9.99 -1.63
C GLY A 109 -3.37 -10.04 -0.24
N THR A 110 -2.61 -10.32 0.82
CA THR A 110 -3.11 -10.32 2.23
C THR A 110 -3.06 -8.96 2.92
N GLY A 111 -2.67 -7.90 2.22
CA GLY A 111 -2.70 -6.54 2.74
C GLY A 111 -1.49 -6.11 3.57
N LYS A 112 -0.30 -6.73 3.37
CA LYS A 112 0.96 -6.31 4.04
C LYS A 112 1.24 -4.81 3.88
N SER A 113 1.21 -4.30 2.65
CA SER A 113 1.45 -2.88 2.36
C SER A 113 0.31 -2.00 2.88
N TYR A 114 -0.93 -2.51 2.93
CA TYR A 114 -2.09 -1.80 3.49
C TYR A 114 -2.00 -1.69 5.03
N LEU A 115 -1.55 -2.76 5.70
CA LEU A 115 -1.28 -2.79 7.13
C LEU A 115 -0.15 -1.84 7.52
N ALA A 116 0.92 -1.75 6.72
CA ALA A 116 2.00 -0.79 6.93
C ALA A 116 1.52 0.67 6.85
N LYS A 117 0.64 0.99 5.90
CA LYS A 117 -0.02 2.32 5.82
C LYS A 117 -0.92 2.59 7.03
N ALA A 118 -1.61 1.57 7.55
CA ALA A 118 -2.41 1.71 8.76
C ALA A 118 -1.54 2.04 9.99
N VAL A 119 -0.41 1.33 10.16
CA VAL A 119 0.57 1.60 11.23
C VAL A 119 1.07 3.04 11.16
N ALA A 120 1.40 3.54 9.98
CA ALA A 120 1.92 4.90 9.81
C ALA A 120 0.90 6.00 10.15
N THR A 121 -0.37 5.76 9.81
CA THR A 121 -1.47 6.67 10.17
C THR A 121 -1.64 6.73 11.69
N GLU A 122 -1.59 5.57 12.34
CA GLU A 122 -1.88 5.39 13.77
C GLU A 122 -0.69 5.73 14.68
N ALA A 123 0.53 5.71 14.13
CA ALA A 123 1.75 6.17 14.80
C ALA A 123 1.86 7.71 14.77
N ASN A 124 0.87 8.43 15.30
CA ASN A 124 0.84 9.91 15.38
C ASN A 124 1.03 10.61 14.03
N ASN A 125 0.47 10.08 12.93
CA ASN A 125 0.70 10.62 11.58
C ASN A 125 2.19 10.76 11.23
N SER A 126 3.01 9.77 11.65
CA SER A 126 4.43 9.68 11.32
C SER A 126 4.66 9.74 9.80
N THR A 127 5.80 10.28 9.40
CA THR A 127 6.17 10.35 7.98
C THR A 127 6.38 8.94 7.44
N PHE A 128 5.65 8.57 6.39
CA PHE A 128 5.76 7.26 5.74
C PHE A 128 6.58 7.37 4.47
N PHE A 129 7.73 6.69 4.45
CA PHE A 129 8.58 6.55 3.27
C PHE A 129 8.33 5.18 2.66
N SER A 130 7.63 5.13 1.52
CA SER A 130 7.41 3.89 0.78
C SER A 130 8.41 3.79 -0.36
N VAL A 131 9.15 2.69 -0.41
CA VAL A 131 10.12 2.42 -1.49
C VAL A 131 10.01 0.96 -1.94
N SER A 132 10.00 0.72 -3.25
CA SER A 132 10.16 -0.65 -3.76
C SER A 132 11.65 -1.00 -3.81
N SER A 133 11.98 -2.24 -3.48
CA SER A 133 13.34 -2.74 -3.62
C SER A 133 13.85 -2.65 -5.07
N SER A 134 12.96 -2.72 -6.07
CA SER A 134 13.30 -2.51 -7.48
C SER A 134 13.72 -1.07 -7.79
N ASP A 135 13.12 -0.07 -7.12
CA ASP A 135 13.46 1.35 -7.30
C ASP A 135 14.86 1.66 -6.75
N LEU A 136 15.27 0.95 -5.68
CA LEU A 136 16.62 1.02 -5.13
C LEU A 136 17.66 0.35 -6.03
N MET A 137 17.26 -0.63 -6.85
CA MET A 137 18.13 -1.32 -7.81
C MET A 137 18.13 -0.62 -9.18
N SER A 138 18.45 0.67 -9.22
CA SER A 138 18.60 1.40 -10.47
C SER A 138 19.74 0.85 -11.35
N LYS A 139 19.66 1.07 -12.68
CA LYS A 139 20.64 0.61 -13.68
C LYS A 139 22.01 1.31 -13.62
N TRP A 140 22.16 2.37 -12.83
CA TRP A 140 23.38 3.17 -12.76
C TRP A 140 24.21 2.80 -11.52
N LEU A 141 25.32 2.10 -11.78
CA LEU A 141 26.28 1.63 -10.78
C LEU A 141 26.81 2.83 -9.94
N GLY A 142 26.52 2.81 -8.63
CA GLY A 142 27.00 3.80 -7.65
C GLY A 142 25.97 4.86 -7.20
N GLU A 143 24.93 5.14 -7.99
CA GLU A 143 23.84 6.04 -7.55
C GLU A 143 22.97 5.35 -6.48
N SER A 144 22.73 4.05 -6.62
CA SER A 144 21.87 3.28 -5.71
C SER A 144 22.33 3.26 -4.25
N GLU A 145 23.64 3.22 -3.98
CA GLU A 145 24.16 3.29 -2.59
C GLU A 145 23.88 4.66 -1.96
N LYS A 146 24.10 5.74 -2.74
CA LYS A 146 23.78 7.11 -2.31
C LYS A 146 22.28 7.28 -2.06
N LEU A 147 21.43 6.63 -2.87
CA LEU A 147 19.98 6.66 -2.67
C LEU A 147 19.58 6.05 -1.32
N VAL A 148 20.13 4.89 -0.97
CA VAL A 148 19.87 4.24 0.33
C VAL A 148 20.34 5.12 1.48
N LYS A 149 21.55 5.69 1.41
CA LYS A 149 22.05 6.60 2.44
C LYS A 149 21.15 7.82 2.62
N ASN A 150 20.77 8.45 1.52
CA ASN A 150 19.92 9.62 1.53
C ASN A 150 18.49 9.31 2.01
N LEU A 151 17.93 8.13 1.72
CA LEU A 151 16.64 7.68 2.26
C LEU A 151 16.66 7.69 3.80
N PHE A 152 17.70 7.12 4.40
CA PHE A 152 17.84 7.12 5.85
C PHE A 152 18.15 8.52 6.41
N ASP A 153 18.89 9.36 5.69
CA ASP A 153 19.12 10.75 6.09
C ASP A 153 17.82 11.58 6.07
N LEU A 154 16.97 11.41 5.05
CA LEU A 154 15.65 12.04 5.00
C LEU A 154 14.74 11.53 6.12
N ALA A 155 14.74 10.22 6.39
CA ALA A 155 14.01 9.64 7.52
C ALA A 155 14.50 10.23 8.86
N ARG A 156 15.82 10.43 9.03
CA ARG A 156 16.40 11.09 10.22
C ARG A 156 15.96 12.55 10.37
N GLN A 157 15.76 13.27 9.27
CA GLN A 157 15.28 14.65 9.28
C GLN A 157 13.78 14.74 9.61
N HIS A 158 12.99 13.71 9.26
CA HIS A 158 11.53 13.68 9.41
C HIS A 158 11.04 12.78 10.55
N LYS A 159 11.81 12.65 11.63
CA LYS A 159 11.42 11.85 12.82
C LYS A 159 10.16 12.43 13.50
N PRO A 160 9.23 11.58 13.98
CA PRO A 160 9.19 10.12 13.84
C PRO A 160 8.84 9.69 12.40
N SER A 161 9.54 8.66 11.92
CA SER A 161 9.42 8.20 10.53
C SER A 161 9.40 6.68 10.41
N ILE A 162 8.63 6.19 9.44
CA ILE A 162 8.57 4.77 9.08
C ILE A 162 9.06 4.58 7.66
N ILE A 163 10.07 3.74 7.48
CA ILE A 163 10.57 3.32 6.17
C ILE A 163 9.94 1.98 5.84
N PHE A 164 9.07 1.93 4.84
CA PHE A 164 8.46 0.72 4.32
C PHE A 164 9.13 0.30 3.01
N ILE A 165 9.62 -0.93 3.00
CA ILE A 165 10.27 -1.53 1.84
C ILE A 165 9.42 -2.71 1.39
N ASP A 166 8.85 -2.59 0.20
CA ASP A 166 8.13 -3.71 -0.42
C ASP A 166 9.11 -4.62 -1.17
N GLU A 167 8.71 -5.90 -1.28
CA GLU A 167 9.48 -6.95 -1.95
C GLU A 167 10.95 -7.02 -1.50
N VAL A 168 11.17 -6.99 -0.18
CA VAL A 168 12.53 -6.96 0.41
C VAL A 168 13.39 -8.12 -0.07
N ASP A 169 12.78 -9.23 -0.50
CA ASP A 169 13.44 -10.39 -1.07
C ASP A 169 14.30 -10.09 -2.31
N SER A 170 13.94 -9.07 -3.10
CA SER A 170 14.76 -8.66 -4.25
C SER A 170 16.06 -7.95 -3.83
N LEU A 171 16.04 -7.20 -2.71
CA LEU A 171 17.23 -6.57 -2.14
C LEU A 171 18.04 -7.52 -1.25
N CYS A 172 17.33 -8.43 -0.57
CA CYS A 172 17.84 -9.21 0.53
C CYS A 172 17.90 -10.71 0.24
N GLY A 173 17.89 -11.10 -1.04
CA GLY A 173 17.97 -12.49 -1.48
C GLY A 173 19.22 -13.22 -0.99
N SER A 174 19.15 -14.55 -0.94
CA SER A 174 20.29 -15.42 -0.61
C SER A 174 21.39 -15.21 -1.64
N ARG A 175 22.65 -15.15 -1.17
CA ARG A 175 23.83 -14.94 -2.02
C ARG A 175 23.91 -16.07 -3.05
N ASN A 176 23.50 -15.77 -4.28
CA ASN A 176 23.74 -16.64 -5.42
C ASN A 176 25.04 -16.21 -6.09
N GLU A 177 25.77 -17.17 -6.70
CA GLU A 177 27.00 -16.88 -7.42
C GLU A 177 26.78 -15.90 -8.59
N ASN A 178 25.56 -15.85 -9.14
CA ASN A 178 25.15 -14.96 -10.21
C ASN A 178 24.64 -13.58 -9.75
N GLU A 179 24.73 -13.25 -8.45
CA GLU A 179 24.32 -11.94 -7.94
C GLU A 179 25.32 -10.86 -8.37
N SER A 180 24.81 -9.78 -8.98
CA SER A 180 25.64 -8.63 -9.38
C SER A 180 26.38 -8.04 -8.16
N GLU A 181 27.66 -7.70 -8.34
CA GLU A 181 28.45 -7.05 -7.30
C GLU A 181 27.77 -5.76 -6.79
N ALA A 182 27.08 -5.05 -7.68
CA ALA A 182 26.31 -3.86 -7.35
C ALA A 182 25.19 -4.15 -6.34
N ALA A 183 24.42 -5.24 -6.56
CA ALA A 183 23.37 -5.65 -5.66
C ALA A 183 23.92 -5.98 -4.26
N ARG A 184 25.08 -6.64 -4.19
CA ARG A 184 25.76 -6.95 -2.93
C ARG A 184 26.18 -5.69 -2.17
N ARG A 185 26.69 -4.67 -2.86
CA ARG A 185 27.09 -3.40 -2.23
C ARG A 185 25.88 -2.62 -1.71
N ILE A 186 24.80 -2.52 -2.50
CA ILE A 186 23.55 -1.86 -2.08
C ILE A 186 22.95 -2.58 -0.86
N LYS A 187 22.90 -3.91 -0.88
CA LYS A 187 22.46 -4.72 0.27
C LYS A 187 23.33 -4.44 1.49
N THR A 188 24.65 -4.40 1.34
CA THR A 188 25.56 -4.10 2.46
C THR A 188 25.30 -2.71 3.03
N GLU A 189 25.16 -1.70 2.18
CA GLU A 189 24.87 -0.32 2.59
C GLU A 189 23.52 -0.22 3.32
N PHE A 190 22.47 -0.82 2.77
CA PHE A 190 21.15 -0.86 3.40
C PHE A 190 21.21 -1.46 4.81
N LEU A 191 21.90 -2.59 4.94
CA LEU A 191 22.08 -3.27 6.20
C LEU A 191 22.88 -2.38 7.19
N VAL A 192 23.95 -1.71 6.76
CA VAL A 192 24.73 -0.78 7.61
C VAL A 192 23.85 0.39 8.09
N GLN A 193 23.04 0.97 7.21
CA GLN A 193 22.13 2.06 7.55
C GLN A 193 21.06 1.62 8.56
N MET A 194 20.50 0.41 8.44
CA MET A 194 19.54 -0.13 9.41
C MET A 194 20.13 -0.24 10.83
N GLN A 195 21.40 -0.66 10.94
CA GLN A 195 22.08 -0.77 12.25
C GLN A 195 22.35 0.60 12.88
N GLY A 196 22.40 1.67 12.08
CA GLY A 196 22.76 2.99 12.58
C GLY A 196 24.21 3.06 13.04
N VAL A 197 25.12 2.30 12.42
CA VAL A 197 26.55 2.38 12.75
C VAL A 197 27.03 3.81 12.48
N GLY A 198 27.39 4.53 13.53
CA GLY A 198 27.81 5.94 13.46
C GLY A 198 26.69 6.98 13.40
N ASN A 199 25.41 6.60 13.43
CA ASN A 199 24.27 7.52 13.33
C ASN A 199 23.14 7.19 14.33
N ASN A 200 22.49 8.21 14.90
CA ASN A 200 21.36 7.96 15.78
C ASN A 200 20.08 7.64 14.98
N ASN A 201 19.69 6.37 14.95
CA ASN A 201 18.44 5.88 14.34
C ASN A 201 17.24 5.87 15.30
N ASP A 202 17.33 6.50 16.47
CA ASP A 202 16.18 6.62 17.38
C ASP A 202 15.01 7.33 16.70
N GLY A 203 13.80 6.79 16.83
CA GLY A 203 12.59 7.33 16.19
C GLY A 203 12.42 6.94 14.71
N ILE A 204 13.24 6.02 14.18
CA ILE A 204 13.09 5.44 12.85
C ILE A 204 12.74 3.96 12.97
N LEU A 205 11.68 3.54 12.28
CA LEU A 205 11.28 2.15 12.18
C LEU A 205 11.40 1.68 10.72
N THR A 206 12.06 0.55 10.50
CA THR A 206 12.09 -0.11 9.18
C THR A 206 11.08 -1.26 9.14
N LEU A 207 10.10 -1.15 8.26
CA LEU A 207 9.16 -2.21 7.92
C LEU A 207 9.55 -2.84 6.57
N GLY A 208 9.73 -4.15 6.54
CA GLY A 208 9.92 -4.92 5.31
C GLY A 208 8.69 -5.76 4.99
N ALA A 209 8.32 -5.88 3.71
CA ALA A 209 7.32 -6.84 3.25
C ALA A 209 7.90 -7.83 2.24
N THR A 210 7.55 -9.11 2.36
CA THR A 210 7.92 -10.14 1.39
C THR A 210 6.82 -11.18 1.21
N ASN A 211 6.72 -11.74 0.00
CA ASN A 211 5.86 -12.88 -0.30
C ASN A 211 6.61 -14.23 -0.23
N ILE A 212 7.94 -14.21 -0.32
CA ILE A 212 8.79 -15.39 -0.46
C ILE A 212 9.89 -15.42 0.61
N PRO A 213 9.54 -15.50 1.90
CA PRO A 213 10.50 -15.31 2.99
C PRO A 213 11.65 -16.33 3.03
N TRP A 214 11.50 -17.50 2.39
CA TRP A 214 12.55 -18.53 2.32
C TRP A 214 13.74 -18.13 1.44
N VAL A 215 13.58 -17.21 0.48
CA VAL A 215 14.72 -16.77 -0.36
C VAL A 215 15.61 -15.77 0.35
N LEU A 216 15.16 -15.16 1.45
CA LEU A 216 15.92 -14.14 2.16
C LEU A 216 17.27 -14.68 2.65
N ASP A 217 18.26 -13.80 2.75
CA ASP A 217 19.59 -14.13 3.23
C ASP A 217 19.53 -14.68 4.67
N ALA A 218 20.40 -15.65 4.99
CA ALA A 218 20.48 -16.19 6.33
C ALA A 218 20.82 -15.10 7.38
N ALA A 219 21.56 -14.05 7.06
CA ALA A 219 21.84 -12.95 7.99
C ALA A 219 20.58 -12.12 8.33
N ILE A 220 19.57 -12.18 7.48
CA ILE A 220 18.29 -11.48 7.62
C ILE A 220 17.25 -12.43 8.24
N ARG A 221 17.32 -13.73 7.89
CA ARG A 221 16.51 -14.83 8.45
C ARG A 221 16.99 -15.38 9.79
N ARG A 222 18.26 -15.26 10.18
CA ARG A 222 18.79 -15.96 11.36
C ARG A 222 18.40 -15.22 12.63
N ARG A 223 17.68 -15.94 13.50
CA ARG A 223 17.54 -15.67 14.92
C ARG A 223 18.87 -16.09 15.56
N SER A 224 19.82 -15.18 15.69
CA SER A 224 20.96 -15.39 16.59
C SER A 224 20.45 -15.46 18.03
N VAL A 225 20.11 -16.67 18.46
CA VAL A 225 20.29 -17.03 19.86
C VAL A 225 21.78 -16.86 20.12
N VAL A 226 22.18 -15.73 20.69
CA VAL A 226 23.51 -15.58 21.28
C VAL A 226 23.53 -16.58 22.42
N LYS A 227 24.07 -17.78 22.17
CA LYS A 227 24.53 -18.64 23.25
C LYS A 227 25.56 -17.82 24.01
N ILE A 228 25.26 -17.50 25.26
CA ILE A 228 26.24 -17.00 26.22
C ILE A 228 27.19 -18.17 26.48
N GLY A 229 28.21 -18.29 25.63
CA GLY A 229 29.30 -19.24 25.73
C GLY A 229 30.55 -18.53 25.23
N GLY A 230 31.57 -18.47 26.10
CA GLY A 230 32.73 -17.59 25.95
C GLY A 230 33.46 -17.69 24.61
N GLN A 231 34.13 -16.57 24.30
CA GLN A 231 34.98 -16.30 23.14
C GLN A 231 34.24 -15.89 21.85
N GLY A 232 33.96 -14.58 21.79
CA GLY A 232 34.52 -13.75 20.73
C GLY A 232 34.13 -14.07 19.29
N GLN A 233 32.83 -14.12 19.00
CA GLN A 233 32.34 -13.82 17.65
C GLN A 233 31.36 -12.65 17.76
N VAL A 234 31.74 -11.51 17.17
CA VAL A 234 30.89 -10.32 17.07
C VAL A 234 29.73 -10.68 16.15
N GLY A 235 28.65 -11.19 16.73
CA GLY A 235 27.45 -11.56 16.01
C GLY A 235 26.85 -10.33 15.37
N MET A 236 26.80 -10.33 14.04
CA MET A 236 26.09 -9.34 13.23
C MET A 236 24.65 -9.23 13.77
N GLY A 237 24.34 -8.13 14.44
CA GLY A 237 23.06 -7.92 15.12
C GLY A 237 21.86 -8.18 14.21
N HIS A 238 20.80 -8.75 14.78
CA HIS A 238 19.53 -8.98 14.11
C HIS A 238 19.02 -7.69 13.48
N ARG A 239 18.65 -7.73 12.20
CA ARG A 239 18.23 -6.52 11.46
C ARG A 239 16.71 -6.43 11.35
N PHE A 240 16.03 -7.55 11.07
CA PHE A 240 14.60 -7.69 11.31
C PHE A 240 14.40 -8.57 12.54
N GLU A 241 14.17 -7.90 13.65
CA GLU A 241 14.15 -8.48 14.99
C GLU A 241 12.78 -9.14 15.26
N LYS A 242 11.71 -8.47 14.83
CA LYS A 242 10.33 -8.98 14.90
C LYS A 242 9.89 -9.44 13.51
N ARG A 243 9.20 -10.57 13.45
CA ARG A 243 8.63 -11.12 12.21
C ARG A 243 7.17 -11.44 12.47
N ILE A 244 6.31 -10.96 11.58
CA ILE A 244 4.87 -11.09 11.72
C ILE A 244 4.36 -11.79 10.48
N TYR A 245 3.76 -12.96 10.71
CA TYR A 245 3.08 -13.71 9.66
C TYR A 245 1.71 -13.07 9.39
N ILE A 246 1.43 -12.78 8.13
CA ILE A 246 0.15 -12.25 7.66
C ILE A 246 -0.58 -13.37 6.89
N PRO A 247 -1.49 -14.10 7.54
CA PRO A 247 -2.20 -15.22 6.92
C PRO A 247 -3.24 -14.76 5.89
N LEU A 248 -3.80 -15.74 5.17
CA LEU A 248 -5.04 -15.54 4.44
C LEU A 248 -6.19 -15.20 5.41
N PRO A 249 -7.16 -14.36 4.99
CA PRO A 249 -8.26 -13.95 5.85
C PRO A 249 -9.20 -15.11 6.18
N GLU A 250 -9.60 -15.20 7.45
CA GLU A 250 -10.63 -16.12 7.93
C GLU A 250 -12.05 -15.67 7.53
N GLU A 251 -13.05 -16.52 7.71
CA GLU A 251 -14.44 -16.23 7.33
C GLU A 251 -14.97 -14.88 7.88
N PRO A 252 -14.80 -14.53 9.17
CA PRO A 252 -15.26 -13.24 9.69
C PRO A 252 -14.56 -12.05 9.01
N ALA A 253 -13.25 -12.18 8.78
CA ALA A 253 -12.47 -11.15 8.10
C ALA A 253 -12.90 -10.98 6.64
N ARG A 254 -13.16 -12.07 5.90
CA ARG A 254 -13.67 -12.01 4.53
C ARG A 254 -15.04 -11.33 4.46
N SER A 255 -15.93 -11.62 5.40
CA SER A 255 -17.25 -10.96 5.48
C SER A 255 -17.11 -9.45 5.70
N GLN A 256 -16.21 -9.04 6.59
CA GLN A 256 -15.89 -7.63 6.82
C GLN A 256 -15.25 -6.97 5.57
N MET A 257 -14.37 -7.67 4.86
CA MET A 257 -13.76 -7.16 3.62
C MET A 257 -14.82 -6.88 2.54
N PHE A 258 -15.80 -7.78 2.36
CA PHE A 258 -16.91 -7.52 1.43
C PHE A 258 -17.67 -6.24 1.79
N ARG A 259 -17.97 -6.04 3.07
CA ARG A 259 -18.65 -4.82 3.57
C ARG A 259 -17.82 -3.57 3.32
N LEU A 260 -16.51 -3.61 3.62
CA LEU A 260 -15.60 -2.49 3.44
C LEU A 260 -15.45 -2.11 1.95
N HIS A 261 -15.33 -3.09 1.06
CA HIS A 261 -15.18 -2.83 -0.37
C HIS A 261 -16.46 -2.38 -1.07
N LEU A 262 -17.63 -2.75 -0.56
CA LEU A 262 -18.92 -2.21 -1.03
C LEU A 262 -19.08 -0.73 -0.66
N GLY A 263 -18.53 -0.34 0.50
CA GLY A 263 -18.52 1.04 0.98
C GLY A 263 -19.94 1.59 1.13
N ASN A 264 -20.16 2.79 0.62
CA ASN A 264 -21.47 3.47 0.65
C ASN A 264 -22.29 3.23 -0.63
N THR A 265 -21.87 2.30 -1.50
CA THR A 265 -22.59 2.05 -2.75
C THR A 265 -23.93 1.38 -2.46
N PRO A 266 -25.06 1.90 -2.98
CA PRO A 266 -26.36 1.27 -2.80
C PRO A 266 -26.36 -0.19 -3.31
N HIS A 267 -26.73 -1.12 -2.42
CA HIS A 267 -26.77 -2.55 -2.72
C HIS A 267 -27.93 -3.23 -1.98
N SER A 268 -28.39 -4.36 -2.50
CA SER A 268 -29.45 -5.15 -1.87
C SER A 268 -28.95 -6.23 -0.89
N LEU A 269 -27.65 -6.26 -0.59
CA LEU A 269 -27.00 -7.33 0.18
C LEU A 269 -27.24 -7.14 1.68
N SER A 270 -27.69 -8.21 2.35
CA SER A 270 -27.83 -8.29 3.80
C SER A 270 -26.55 -8.81 4.48
N ASP A 271 -26.41 -8.62 5.79
CA ASP A 271 -25.30 -9.21 6.56
C ASP A 271 -25.30 -10.76 6.51
N ALA A 272 -26.43 -11.40 6.21
CA ALA A 272 -26.48 -12.85 5.96
C ALA A 272 -25.85 -13.21 4.60
N ASP A 273 -26.09 -12.42 3.56
CA ASP A 273 -25.52 -12.61 2.23
C ASP A 273 -24.00 -12.43 2.26
N LEU A 274 -23.51 -11.40 2.97
CA LEU A 274 -22.07 -11.17 3.14
C LEU A 274 -21.37 -12.35 3.83
N ARG A 275 -22.03 -12.97 4.82
CA ARG A 275 -21.52 -14.20 5.46
C ARG A 275 -21.55 -15.39 4.50
N GLN A 276 -22.59 -15.51 3.67
CA GLN A 276 -22.66 -16.56 2.66
C GLN A 276 -21.53 -16.42 1.61
N LEU A 277 -21.23 -15.19 1.17
CA LEU A 277 -20.12 -14.90 0.27
C LEU A 277 -18.76 -15.24 0.93
N ALA A 278 -18.61 -14.91 2.21
CA ALA A 278 -17.40 -15.25 2.97
C ALA A 278 -17.16 -16.77 3.08
N LYS A 279 -18.24 -17.56 3.23
CA LYS A 279 -18.16 -19.04 3.21
C LYS A 279 -17.75 -19.59 1.84
N LYS A 280 -18.24 -18.98 0.75
CA LYS A 280 -17.90 -19.42 -0.62
C LYS A 280 -16.50 -19.00 -1.10
N THR A 281 -15.84 -18.09 -0.38
CA THR A 281 -14.52 -17.53 -0.73
C THR A 281 -13.40 -18.06 0.16
N GLU A 282 -13.50 -19.31 0.60
CA GLU A 282 -12.41 -19.97 1.30
C GLU A 282 -11.14 -20.03 0.43
N GLY A 283 -10.00 -19.65 1.01
CA GLY A 283 -8.72 -19.60 0.30
C GLY A 283 -8.46 -18.33 -0.54
N TYR A 284 -9.42 -17.40 -0.59
CA TYR A 284 -9.23 -16.13 -1.32
C TYR A 284 -8.41 -15.14 -0.50
N SER A 285 -7.55 -14.39 -1.18
CA SER A 285 -6.84 -13.25 -0.60
C SER A 285 -7.72 -11.99 -0.55
N GLY A 286 -7.30 -10.97 0.21
CA GLY A 286 -8.00 -9.68 0.22
C GLY A 286 -8.00 -9.01 -1.15
N ALA A 287 -6.94 -9.19 -1.94
CA ALA A 287 -6.87 -8.72 -3.32
C ALA A 287 -7.93 -9.41 -4.21
N ASP A 288 -8.11 -10.72 -4.07
CA ASP A 288 -9.11 -11.46 -4.85
C ASP A 288 -10.53 -10.98 -4.51
N ILE A 289 -10.84 -10.77 -3.22
CA ILE A 289 -12.13 -10.23 -2.76
C ILE A 289 -12.35 -8.82 -3.32
N SER A 290 -11.33 -7.97 -3.31
CA SER A 290 -11.42 -6.63 -3.90
C SER A 290 -11.75 -6.67 -5.39
N VAL A 291 -11.19 -7.64 -6.13
CA VAL A 291 -11.49 -7.84 -7.56
C VAL A 291 -12.94 -8.29 -7.76
N ILE A 292 -13.42 -9.25 -6.96
CA ILE A 292 -14.82 -9.72 -7.03
C ILE A 292 -15.79 -8.56 -6.79
N VAL A 293 -15.57 -7.79 -5.72
CA VAL A 293 -16.46 -6.66 -5.41
C VAL A 293 -16.40 -5.60 -6.49
N ARG A 294 -15.20 -5.28 -7.00
CA ARG A 294 -15.04 -4.30 -8.09
C ARG A 294 -15.76 -4.73 -9.37
N ASP A 295 -15.66 -6.00 -9.74
CA ASP A 295 -16.34 -6.50 -10.94
C ASP A 295 -17.87 -6.58 -10.75
N ALA A 296 -18.34 -6.91 -9.55
CA ALA A 296 -19.76 -6.84 -9.20
C ALA A 296 -20.31 -5.40 -9.23
N LEU A 297 -19.55 -4.42 -8.73
CA LEU A 297 -19.90 -2.99 -8.79
C LEU A 297 -19.99 -2.46 -10.23
N MET A 298 -19.32 -3.11 -11.19
CA MET A 298 -19.42 -2.78 -12.61
C MET A 298 -20.61 -3.45 -13.32
N GLN A 299 -21.32 -4.38 -12.68
CA GLN A 299 -22.46 -5.06 -13.31
C GLN A 299 -23.62 -4.10 -13.64
N PRO A 300 -24.04 -3.17 -12.76
CA PRO A 300 -25.04 -2.16 -13.11
C PRO A 300 -24.66 -1.32 -14.33
N VAL A 301 -23.40 -0.91 -14.42
CA VAL A 301 -22.88 -0.13 -15.55
C VAL A 301 -22.99 -0.94 -16.85
N ARG A 302 -22.58 -2.21 -16.82
CA ARG A 302 -22.71 -3.12 -17.98
C ARG A 302 -24.18 -3.34 -18.37
N LYS A 303 -25.08 -3.47 -17.39
CA LYS A 303 -26.53 -3.61 -17.63
C LYS A 303 -27.11 -2.37 -18.32
N VAL A 304 -26.74 -1.17 -17.87
CA VAL A 304 -27.16 0.09 -18.51
C VAL A 304 -26.61 0.18 -19.93
N GLN A 305 -25.33 -0.13 -20.13
CA GLN A 305 -24.69 -0.04 -21.44
C GLN A 305 -25.28 -1.01 -22.47
N SER A 306 -25.65 -2.22 -22.04
CA SER A 306 -26.25 -3.25 -22.90
C SER A 306 -27.78 -3.18 -22.95
N ALA A 307 -28.41 -2.22 -22.27
CA ALA A 307 -29.86 -2.12 -22.21
C ALA A 307 -30.42 -1.63 -23.55
N THR A 308 -31.47 -2.30 -24.01
CA THR A 308 -32.27 -1.89 -25.18
C THR A 308 -33.59 -1.24 -24.77
N HIS A 309 -34.03 -1.44 -23.53
CA HIS A 309 -35.30 -0.95 -23.02
C HIS A 309 -35.10 -0.36 -21.62
N PHE A 310 -35.79 0.76 -21.37
CA PHE A 310 -35.82 1.45 -20.09
C PHE A 310 -37.26 1.64 -19.63
N LYS A 311 -37.48 1.75 -18.33
CA LYS A 311 -38.78 2.07 -17.76
C LYS A 311 -38.70 3.26 -16.82
N LYS A 312 -39.79 4.01 -16.74
CA LYS A 312 -39.95 5.11 -15.80
C LYS A 312 -40.23 4.60 -14.39
N VAL A 313 -39.51 5.13 -13.41
CA VAL A 313 -39.62 4.77 -12.00
C VAL A 313 -39.53 6.00 -11.13
N GLN A 314 -40.17 5.91 -9.96
CA GLN A 314 -40.06 6.91 -8.92
C GLN A 314 -38.77 6.70 -8.12
N GLY A 315 -38.04 7.76 -7.83
CA GLY A 315 -36.85 7.71 -6.99
C GLY A 315 -36.33 9.08 -6.60
N ALA A 316 -35.26 9.10 -5.82
CA ALA A 316 -34.65 10.34 -5.37
C ALA A 316 -34.00 11.10 -6.54
N SER A 317 -34.24 12.40 -6.63
CA SER A 317 -33.61 13.26 -7.63
C SER A 317 -32.10 13.29 -7.47
N ARG A 318 -31.36 13.29 -8.59
CA ARG A 318 -29.90 13.46 -8.60
C ARG A 318 -29.45 14.82 -8.11
N ALA A 319 -30.29 15.85 -8.31
CA ALA A 319 -29.98 17.21 -7.87
C ALA A 319 -30.27 17.42 -6.38
N ASN A 320 -31.26 16.72 -5.82
CA ASN A 320 -31.61 16.79 -4.41
C ASN A 320 -32.17 15.46 -3.92
N SER A 321 -31.40 14.74 -3.11
CA SER A 321 -31.77 13.41 -2.60
C SER A 321 -33.00 13.40 -1.68
N GLN A 322 -33.49 14.55 -1.22
CA GLN A 322 -34.72 14.67 -0.42
C GLN A 322 -35.99 14.79 -1.27
N LEU A 323 -35.85 15.03 -2.58
CA LEU A 323 -36.98 15.24 -3.49
C LEU A 323 -37.21 13.99 -4.34
N MET A 324 -38.41 13.42 -4.27
CA MET A 324 -38.82 12.28 -5.10
C MET A 324 -39.29 12.78 -6.47
N VAL A 325 -38.79 12.16 -7.52
CA VAL A 325 -39.17 12.41 -8.92
C VAL A 325 -39.65 11.13 -9.57
N ASP A 326 -40.64 11.27 -10.46
CA ASP A 326 -41.34 10.14 -11.09
C ASP A 326 -40.87 9.86 -12.53
N ASP A 327 -39.82 10.56 -12.99
CA ASP A 327 -39.34 10.52 -14.37
C ASP A 327 -37.91 9.95 -14.49
N LEU A 328 -37.48 9.14 -13.50
CA LEU A 328 -36.20 8.44 -13.60
C LEU A 328 -36.32 7.22 -14.51
N LEU A 329 -35.27 6.92 -15.25
CA LEU A 329 -35.21 5.80 -16.19
C LEU A 329 -34.22 4.75 -15.68
N THR A 330 -34.70 3.52 -15.53
CA THR A 330 -33.87 2.35 -15.20
C THR A 330 -33.95 1.31 -16.32
N PRO A 331 -32.87 0.56 -16.60
CA PRO A 331 -32.91 -0.58 -17.51
C PRO A 331 -33.99 -1.59 -17.11
N CYS A 332 -34.71 -2.14 -18.10
CA CYS A 332 -35.73 -3.17 -17.89
C CYS A 332 -35.69 -4.23 -19.00
N SER A 333 -36.42 -5.33 -18.79
CA SER A 333 -36.56 -6.38 -19.80
C SER A 333 -37.50 -5.92 -20.92
N PRO A 334 -37.27 -6.33 -22.19
CA PRO A 334 -38.14 -5.97 -23.32
C PRO A 334 -39.62 -6.36 -23.16
N GLY A 335 -39.92 -7.37 -22.33
CA GLY A 335 -41.28 -7.81 -22.04
C GLY A 335 -41.97 -7.08 -20.87
N ASP A 336 -41.34 -6.08 -20.26
CA ASP A 336 -41.95 -5.30 -19.17
C ASP A 336 -43.06 -4.40 -19.78
N PRO A 337 -44.29 -4.37 -19.23
CA PRO A 337 -45.40 -3.58 -19.78
C PRO A 337 -45.12 -2.07 -19.83
N ALA A 338 -44.20 -1.58 -19.01
CA ALA A 338 -43.76 -0.18 -19.00
C ALA A 338 -42.43 0.05 -19.74
N ALA A 339 -41.98 -0.93 -20.53
CA ALA A 339 -40.74 -0.85 -21.30
C ALA A 339 -40.87 0.16 -22.44
N ILE A 340 -39.90 1.04 -22.54
CA ILE A 340 -39.71 1.97 -23.63
C ILE A 340 -38.41 1.58 -24.31
N GLU A 341 -38.48 1.26 -25.60
CA GLU A 341 -37.30 0.96 -26.41
C GLU A 341 -36.48 2.23 -26.58
N MET A 342 -35.29 2.25 -25.98
CA MET A 342 -34.33 3.36 -26.07
C MET A 342 -32.96 2.88 -25.60
N THR A 343 -31.91 3.53 -26.07
CA THR A 343 -30.54 3.25 -25.64
C THR A 343 -30.08 4.19 -24.53
N TRP A 344 -29.02 3.81 -23.81
CA TRP A 344 -28.44 4.68 -22.77
C TRP A 344 -27.97 6.05 -23.30
N MET A 345 -27.68 6.16 -24.61
CA MET A 345 -27.28 7.43 -25.24
C MET A 345 -28.42 8.46 -25.28
N GLU A 346 -29.67 8.01 -25.22
CA GLU A 346 -30.86 8.87 -25.24
C GLU A 346 -31.31 9.28 -23.83
N VAL A 347 -30.77 8.64 -22.79
CA VAL A 347 -31.10 8.92 -21.39
C VAL A 347 -30.28 10.10 -20.86
N SER A 348 -30.94 11.13 -20.36
CA SER A 348 -30.28 12.27 -19.72
C SER A 348 -29.59 11.86 -18.41
N SER A 349 -28.40 12.41 -18.13
CA SER A 349 -27.56 12.04 -16.98
C SER A 349 -28.23 12.25 -15.61
N ASP A 350 -29.13 13.21 -15.51
CA ASP A 350 -29.90 13.55 -14.31
C ASP A 350 -31.10 12.62 -14.09
N LYS A 351 -31.52 11.90 -15.14
CA LYS A 351 -32.68 11.01 -15.12
C LYS A 351 -32.32 9.52 -15.04
N LEU A 352 -31.06 9.16 -15.26
CA LEU A 352 -30.63 7.77 -15.15
C LEU A 352 -30.68 7.30 -13.69
N LEU A 353 -31.38 6.19 -13.45
CA LEU A 353 -31.31 5.44 -12.19
C LEU A 353 -30.55 4.14 -12.44
N GLU A 354 -29.33 4.03 -11.91
CA GLU A 354 -28.58 2.77 -11.98
C GLU A 354 -29.27 1.65 -11.20
N PRO A 355 -29.25 0.42 -11.73
CA PRO A 355 -29.55 -0.76 -10.93
C PRO A 355 -28.65 -0.86 -9.71
N ILE A 356 -29.17 -1.32 -8.58
CA ILE A 356 -28.35 -1.62 -7.41
C ILE A 356 -27.63 -2.97 -7.58
N VAL A 357 -26.46 -3.10 -6.94
CA VAL A 357 -25.73 -4.38 -6.91
C VAL A 357 -26.51 -5.38 -6.06
N CYS A 358 -26.69 -6.59 -6.58
CA CYS A 358 -27.39 -7.67 -5.89
C CYS A 358 -26.57 -8.95 -5.80
N MET A 359 -27.09 -9.95 -5.08
CA MET A 359 -26.38 -11.21 -4.83
C MET A 359 -26.03 -11.97 -6.11
N SER A 360 -26.86 -11.90 -7.15
CA SER A 360 -26.56 -12.56 -8.44
C SER A 360 -25.36 -11.93 -9.14
N ASP A 361 -25.16 -10.62 -9.01
CA ASP A 361 -23.99 -9.92 -9.56
C ASP A 361 -22.70 -10.37 -8.83
N MET A 362 -22.77 -10.51 -7.51
CA MET A 362 -21.66 -11.04 -6.69
C MET A 362 -21.33 -12.49 -7.03
N LEU A 363 -22.34 -13.35 -7.18
CA LEU A 363 -22.16 -14.76 -7.53
C LEU A 363 -21.61 -14.93 -8.96
N ARG A 364 -22.05 -14.09 -9.90
CA ARG A 364 -21.49 -14.05 -11.25
C ARG A 364 -20.01 -13.71 -11.20
N SER A 365 -19.65 -12.66 -10.47
CA SER A 365 -18.25 -12.25 -10.34
C SER A 365 -17.38 -13.30 -9.64
N LEU A 366 -17.94 -13.97 -8.63
CA LEU A 366 -17.30 -15.10 -7.96
C LEU A 366 -17.08 -16.29 -8.91
N SER A 367 -18.01 -16.56 -9.83
CA SER A 367 -17.86 -17.68 -10.77
C SER A 367 -16.74 -17.47 -11.79
N THR A 368 -16.40 -16.22 -12.11
CA THR A 368 -15.35 -15.86 -13.06
C THR A 368 -13.99 -15.68 -12.42
N THR A 369 -13.95 -15.39 -11.11
CA THR A 369 -12.71 -15.13 -10.38
C THR A 369 -12.22 -16.42 -9.72
N ARG A 370 -10.94 -16.74 -9.89
CA ARG A 370 -10.30 -17.89 -9.21
C ARG A 370 -9.35 -17.38 -8.13
N PRO A 371 -9.12 -18.14 -7.04
CA PRO A 371 -8.17 -17.76 -6.00
C PRO A 371 -6.75 -17.71 -6.60
N THR A 372 -6.01 -16.65 -6.28
CA THR A 372 -4.66 -16.43 -6.83
C THR A 372 -3.58 -17.21 -6.06
N VAL A 373 -3.86 -17.60 -4.81
CA VAL A 373 -2.87 -18.22 -3.92
C VAL A 373 -2.93 -19.74 -4.02
N ASN A 374 -1.81 -20.33 -4.44
CA ASN A 374 -1.67 -21.78 -4.59
C ASN A 374 -1.42 -22.47 -3.24
N THR A 375 -1.86 -23.72 -3.11
CA THR A 375 -1.67 -24.56 -1.91
C THR A 375 -0.19 -24.86 -1.63
N GLU A 376 0.63 -24.99 -2.68
CA GLU A 376 2.08 -25.21 -2.54
C GLU A 376 2.78 -24.03 -1.88
N ASP A 377 2.39 -22.80 -2.23
CA ASP A 377 2.98 -21.60 -1.63
C ASP A 377 2.55 -21.46 -0.17
N LEU A 378 1.30 -21.80 0.16
CA LEU A 378 0.86 -21.88 1.54
C LEU A 378 1.64 -22.90 2.36
N PHE A 379 1.99 -24.05 1.77
CA PHE A 379 2.82 -25.06 2.44
C PHE A 379 4.23 -24.52 2.72
N LYS A 380 4.87 -23.86 1.75
CA LYS A 380 6.19 -23.23 1.93
C LYS A 380 6.16 -22.14 3.00
N VAL A 381 5.13 -21.29 2.99
CA VAL A 381 4.95 -20.24 3.99
C VAL A 381 4.74 -20.84 5.38
N ARG A 382 3.88 -21.87 5.52
CA ARG A 382 3.64 -22.55 6.79
C ARG A 382 4.93 -23.16 7.35
N LYS A 383 5.69 -23.88 6.51
CA LYS A 383 6.99 -24.44 6.90
C LYS A 383 7.95 -23.35 7.36
N PHE A 384 8.01 -22.22 6.65
CA PHE A 384 8.83 -21.09 7.08
C PHE A 384 8.35 -20.50 8.43
N THR A 385 7.04 -20.41 8.65
CA THR A 385 6.46 -19.95 9.91
C THR A 385 6.81 -20.89 11.06
N GLU A 386 6.75 -22.21 10.87
CA GLU A 386 7.14 -23.21 11.86
C GLU A 386 8.65 -23.13 12.20
N ASP A 387 9.50 -22.98 11.17
CA ASP A 387 10.95 -22.96 11.34
C ASP A 387 11.48 -21.62 11.92
N PHE A 388 10.86 -20.49 11.53
CA PHE A 388 11.43 -19.15 11.76
C PHE A 388 10.45 -18.09 12.24
N GLY A 389 9.14 -18.36 12.21
CA GLY A 389 8.11 -17.43 12.64
C GLY A 389 8.19 -17.12 14.14
N GLN A 390 7.68 -15.95 14.50
CA GLN A 390 7.10 -15.76 15.81
C GLN A 390 5.59 -15.75 15.60
N GLU A 391 4.85 -16.51 16.40
CA GLU A 391 3.44 -16.21 16.59
C GLU A 391 3.39 -14.77 17.14
N GLY A 392 2.66 -13.92 16.43
CA GLY A 392 2.29 -12.61 16.92
C GLY A 392 1.23 -12.77 17.99
#